data_AF-A0A821VVM0-F1
#
_entry.id   AF-A0A821VVM0-F1
#
_cell.length_a   1.000
_cell.length_b   1.000
_cell.length_c   1.000
_cell.angle_alpha   90.00
_cell.angle_beta   90.00
_cell.angle_gamma   90.00
#
_symmetry.space_group_name_H-M   'P 1'
#
loop_
_entity.id
_entity.type
_entity.pdbx_description
1 polymer ?
#
loop_
_entity_poly.entity_id
_entity_poly.type
_entity_poly.pdbx_seq_one_letter_code
_entity_poly.pdbx_strand_id
1 'polypeptide(L)' 'MLAIKWMDKREVYMLSTIHDSQMIAIDKIDHNTGRQIMKPVCVQNYNDNMGAIDLVDMQSSFTECIRRTLK' A
#
# COMPACT_ATOMS: atom_id res chain seq x y z
N MET A 1 10.72 -16.42 3.56
CA MET A 1 10.35 -15.14 4.20
C MET A 1 11.25 -14.06 3.61
N LEU A 2 10.65 -12.99 3.11
CA LEU A 2 11.28 -11.89 2.41
C LEU A 2 11.12 -10.62 3.25
N ALA A 3 12.20 -9.85 3.36
CA ALA A 3 12.21 -8.52 3.93
C ALA A 3 12.73 -7.55 2.88
N ILE A 4 11.95 -6.51 2.57
CA ILE A 4 12.28 -5.50 1.57
C ILE A 4 12.32 -4.13 2.24
N LYS A 5 13.37 -3.38 1.92
CA LYS A 5 13.42 -1.93 2.07
C LYS A 5 13.32 -1.32 0.67
N TRP A 6 12.24 -0.60 0.40
CA TRP A 6 11.99 0.06 -0.89
C TRP A 6 11.85 1.56 -0.68
N MET A 7 12.43 2.36 -1.58
CA MET A 7 12.35 3.81 -1.54
C MET A 7 11.43 4.30 -2.66
N ASP A 8 10.34 4.94 -2.27
CA ASP A 8 9.47 5.72 -3.15
C ASP A 8 9.69 7.21 -2.87
N LYS A 9 8.65 7.97 -2.50
CA LYS A 9 8.80 9.30 -1.88
C LYS A 9 9.38 9.23 -0.47
N ARG A 10 9.19 8.09 0.20
CA ARG A 10 9.68 7.77 1.55
C ARG A 10 10.12 6.31 1.60
N GLU A 11 10.86 5.95 2.64
CA GLU A 11 11.25 4.57 2.87
C GLU A 11 10.04 3.73 3.29
N VAL A 12 9.86 2.59 2.62
CA VAL A 12 8.82 1.61 2.87
C VAL A 12 9.52 0.30 3.25
N TYR A 13 9.16 -0.23 4.41
CA TYR A 13 9.63 -1.52 4.91
C TYR A 13 8.51 -2.54 4.80
N MET A 14 8.79 -3.68 4.19
CA MET A 14 7.79 -4.72 3.96
C MET A 14 8.33 -6.10 4.30
N LEU A 15 7.48 -6.90 4.96
CA LEU A 15 7.73 -8.30 5.22
C LEU A 15 6.69 -9.13 4.47
N SER A 16 7.13 -10.19 3.79
CA SER A 16 6.23 -11.11 3.12
C SER A 16 6.72 -12.55 3.23
N THR A 17 5.81 -13.49 3.41
CA THR A 17 6.11 -14.93 3.37
C THR A 17 5.74 -15.58 2.04
N ILE A 18 4.94 -14.89 1.23
CA ILE A 18 4.31 -15.43 0.02
C ILE A 18 4.83 -14.79 -1.29
N HIS A 19 5.53 -13.66 -1.21
CA HIS A 19 6.05 -12.96 -2.39
C HIS A 19 7.57 -13.08 -2.50
N ASP A 20 8.06 -13.00 -3.73
CA ASP A 20 9.49 -12.88 -4.08
C ASP A 20 9.91 -11.41 -4.24
N SER A 21 11.22 -11.15 -4.40
CA SER A 21 11.83 -9.82 -4.58
C SER A 21 11.59 -9.17 -5.95
N GLN A 22 10.59 -9.65 -6.69
CA GLN A 22 10.28 -9.16 -8.03
C GLN A 22 9.74 -7.74 -8.02
N MET A 23 10.11 -6.98 -9.06
CA MET A 23 9.63 -5.63 -9.32
C MET A 23 8.74 -5.66 -10.56
N ILE A 24 7.61 -4.98 -10.51
CA ILE A 24 6.65 -4.87 -11.63
C ILE A 24 6.49 -3.42 -12.06
N ALA A 25 6.32 -3.25 -13.37
CA ALA A 25 5.91 -1.98 -13.95
C ALA A 25 4.42 -1.77 -13.67
N ILE A 26 4.08 -0.60 -13.17
CA ILE A 26 2.69 -0.18 -13.00
C ILE A 26 2.30 0.64 -14.21
N ASP A 27 1.01 0.67 -14.51
CA ASP A 27 0.41 1.52 -15.54
C ASP A 27 0.40 3.02 -15.16
N LYS A 28 1.50 3.49 -14.58
CA LYS A 28 1.76 4.88 -14.24
C LYS A 28 3.14 5.26 -14.74
N ILE A 29 3.20 6.40 -15.41
CA ILE A 29 4.43 6.97 -15.92
C ILE A 29 4.87 8.07 -14.94
N ASP A 30 6.14 8.06 -14.57
CA ASP A 30 6.75 9.15 -13.84
C ASP A 30 6.86 10.37 -14.77
N HIS A 31 6.18 11.45 -14.42
CA HIS A 31 6.13 12.67 -15.23
C HIS A 31 7.50 13.35 -15.36
N ASN A 32 8.41 13.14 -14.41
CA ASN A 32 9.72 13.78 -14.42
C ASN A 32 10.71 13.03 -15.33
N THR A 33 10.64 11.70 -15.35
CA THR A 33 11.60 10.85 -16.08
C THR A 33 11.03 10.27 -17.37
N GLY A 34 9.70 10.33 -17.56
CA GLY A 34 8.99 9.71 -18.68
C GLY A 34 9.02 8.18 -18.67
N ARG A 35 9.45 7.55 -17.57
CA ARG A 35 9.60 6.10 -17.44
C ARG A 35 8.43 5.50 -16.67
N GLN A 36 8.16 4.22 -16.91
CA GLN A 36 7.19 3.47 -16.12
C GLN A 36 7.66 3.34 -14.66
N ILE A 37 6.73 3.54 -13.73
CA ILE A 37 6.99 3.41 -12.30
C ILE A 37 7.09 1.93 -11.95
N MET A 38 8.20 1.55 -11.34
CA MET A 38 8.44 0.19 -10.87
C MET A 38 8.18 0.09 -9.37
N LYS A 39 7.44 -0.93 -8.93
CA LYS A 39 7.24 -1.24 -7.51
C LYS A 39 7.46 -2.72 -7.20
N PRO A 40 7.83 -3.08 -5.96
CA PRO A 40 7.87 -4.47 -5.55
C PRO A 40 6.47 -5.09 -5.64
N VAL A 41 6.38 -6.34 -6.10
CA VAL A 41 5.08 -7.05 -6.24
C VAL A 41 4.34 -7.11 -4.89
N CYS A 42 5.07 -7.36 -3.80
CA CYS A 42 4.49 -7.40 -2.47
C CYS A 42 3.82 -6.07 -2.08
N VAL A 43 4.42 -4.93 -2.42
CA VAL A 43 3.88 -3.59 -2.12
C VAL A 43 2.63 -3.33 -2.94
N GLN A 44 2.64 -3.71 -4.22
CA GLN A 44 1.49 -3.54 -5.10
C GLN A 44 0.30 -4.38 -4.60
N ASN A 45 0.51 -5.67 -4.33
CA ASN A 45 -0.53 -6.56 -3.84
C ASN A 45 -1.09 -6.11 -2.49
N TYR A 46 -0.27 -5.57 -1.58
CA TYR A 46 -0.77 -4.99 -0.34
C TYR A 46 -1.70 -3.81 -0.59
N ASN A 47 -1.31 -2.86 -1.44
CA ASN A 47 -2.13 -1.69 -1.73
C ASN A 47 -3.46 -2.07 -2.39
N ASP A 48 -3.44 -3.04 -3.30
CA ASP A 48 -4.65 -3.49 -4.00
C ASP A 48 -5.66 -4.14 -3.04
N ASN A 49 -5.17 -4.88 -2.04
CA ASN A 49 -6.03 -5.50 -1.03
C ASN A 49 -6.46 -4.53 0.09
N MET A 50 -5.59 -3.59 0.47
CA MET A 50 -5.89 -2.62 1.54
C MET A 50 -6.90 -1.57 1.12
N GLY A 51 -7.02 -1.24 -0.17
CA GLY A 51 -8.02 -0.28 -0.64
C GLY A 51 -9.46 -0.67 -0.29
N ALA A 52 -9.78 -1.97 -0.23
CA ALA A 52 -11.08 -2.44 0.21
C ALA A 52 -11.30 -2.23 1.72
N ILE A 53 -10.26 -2.44 2.52
CA ILE A 53 -10.30 -2.24 3.98
C ILE A 53 -10.49 -0.76 4.31
N ASP A 54 -9.74 0.12 3.65
CA ASP A 54 -9.86 1.58 3.82
C ASP A 54 -11.26 2.09 3.45
N LEU A 55 -11.85 1.53 2.39
CA LEU A 55 -13.20 1.90 1.96
C LEU A 55 -14.26 1.50 3.00
N VAL A 56 -14.13 0.31 3.58
CA VAL A 56 -15.03 -0.16 4.65
C VAL A 56 -14.86 0.69 5.91
N ASP A 57 -13.63 1.00 6.30
CA ASP A 57 -13.33 1.83 7.47
C ASP A 57 -13.91 3.24 7.30
N MET A 58 -13.75 3.82 6.11
CA MET A 58 -14.36 5.11 5.76
C MET A 58 -15.89 5.04 5.89
N GLN A 59 -16.54 4.02 5.34
CA GLN A 59 -18.00 3.86 5.46
C GLN A 59 -18.44 3.71 6.91
N SER A 60 -17.72 2.90 7.70
CA SER A 60 -17.99 2.74 9.13
C SER A 60 -17.89 4.07 9.85
N SER A 61 -16.85 4.87 9.57
CA SER A 61 -16.64 6.18 10.19
C SER A 61 -17.78 7.18 9.96
N PHE A 62 -18.50 7.08 8.84
CA PHE A 62 -19.68 7.92 8.57
C PHE A 62 -20.93 7.47 9.33
N THR A 63 -21.05 6.18 9.60
CA THR A 63 -22.21 5.59 10.30
C THR A 63 -22.01 5.46 11.81
N GLU A 64 -20.76 5.43 12.28
CA GLU A 64 -20.46 5.26 13.69
C GLU A 64 -20.71 6.55 14.48
N CYS A 65 -21.71 6.52 15.37
CA CYS A 65 -21.92 7.56 16.36
C CYS A 65 -20.97 7.36 17.56
N ILE A 66 -19.65 7.40 17.32
CA ILE A 66 -18.65 7.25 18.37
C ILE A 66 -18.72 8.45 19.31
N ARG A 67 -19.04 8.20 20.58
CA ARG A 67 -19.01 9.24 21.64
C ARG A 67 -17.71 9.12 22.43
N ARG A 68 -17.02 10.24 22.61
CA ARG A 68 -15.85 10.31 23.50
C ARG A 68 -16.24 9.86 24.91
N THR A 69 -15.55 8.85 25.43
CA THR A 69 -15.76 8.31 26.78
C THR A 69 -14.51 8.52 27.63
N LEU A 70 -14.69 8.60 28.97
CA LEU A 70 -13.61 8.69 29.97
C LEU A 70 -13.17 7.31 30.50
N LYS A 71 -13.77 6.22 29.98
CA LYS A 71 -13.32 4.86 30.25
C LYS A 71 -11.94 4.61 29.65
#